data_AF-A0A7K0NKY6-F1
#
_entry.id   AF-A0A7K0NKY6-F1
#
_cell.length_a   1.000
_cell.length_b   1.000
_cell.length_c   1.000
_cell.angle_alpha   90.00
_cell.angle_beta   90.00
_cell.angle_gamma   90.00
#
_symmetry.space_group_name_H-M   'P 1'
#
loop_
_entity.id
_entity.type
_entity.pdbx_description
1 polymer ?
#
loop_
_entity_poly.entity_id
_entity_poly.type
_entity_poly.pdbx_seq_one_letter_code
_entity_poly.pdbx_strand_id
1 'polypeptide(L)'
;MFRKFINLFRNRKNWVRQILVSGIAGGVSWFVGDQLINNGGVVAAIVCTLSIRISLHKSVREGFGQIVGTAIGAGIALLTVSLFNFGFLAVATTIILCAVIARALHLGEVASVNVPVTALIVIGPGISESTAESRLGSTLIGAAIAIFFSYFSHPNTPVGRARIQIKNVSTKAAALMAEMSEGVAAGYTQKDAGRWLARARLLVEEVPAIRAQSVEARSHARWFPTAEKDEAEEIYIEGIAAEHTLVQVRTIARTLFDSAVEGGIADSTKKQIAVALSAASYAISSHIELPDDISDFGPTPTDDVREAGSALAETLIEDGQDVDQEQIVRGLSIVANIGIIADSLDQNSPALTDVITPDEPAKDKVMKISPLKQTSPIWNRIKKVFRKYF
;
A
#
# COMPACT_ATOMS: atom_id res chain seq x y z
N MET A 1 -33.32 -5.88 18.55
CA MET A 1 -31.93 -5.75 19.03
C MET A 1 -31.00 -6.81 18.43
N PHE A 2 -31.35 -8.10 18.48
CA PHE A 2 -30.51 -9.22 18.01
C PHE A 2 -30.09 -9.14 16.52
N ARG A 3 -31.01 -8.74 15.61
CA ARG A 3 -30.68 -8.53 14.19
C ARG A 3 -29.73 -7.35 13.93
N LYS A 4 -29.82 -6.27 14.72
CA LYS A 4 -28.86 -5.13 14.67
C LYS A 4 -27.48 -5.58 15.17
N PHE A 5 -27.44 -6.41 16.21
CA PHE A 5 -26.20 -7.00 16.72
C PHE A 5 -25.56 -7.92 15.68
N ILE A 6 -26.30 -8.86 15.10
CA ILE A 6 -25.80 -9.76 14.04
C ILE A 6 -25.31 -8.98 12.80
N ASN A 7 -26.02 -7.93 12.39
CA ASN A 7 -25.58 -7.09 11.26
C ASN A 7 -24.30 -6.31 11.55
N LEU A 8 -24.05 -5.93 12.81
CA LEU A 8 -22.80 -5.31 13.26
C LEU A 8 -21.61 -6.27 13.07
N PHE A 9 -21.79 -7.56 13.41
CA PHE A 9 -20.79 -8.61 13.19
C PHE A 9 -20.62 -8.96 11.72
N ARG A 10 -21.72 -8.97 10.94
CA ARG A 10 -21.70 -9.30 9.50
C ARG A 10 -21.00 -8.23 8.65
N ASN A 11 -21.25 -6.95 8.93
CA ASN A 11 -20.62 -5.85 8.19
C ASN A 11 -19.16 -5.61 8.59
N ARG A 12 -18.70 -6.13 9.75
CA ARG A 12 -17.32 -5.98 10.25
C ARG A 12 -16.60 -7.33 10.39
N LYS A 13 -16.81 -8.24 9.43
CA LYS A 13 -16.27 -9.61 9.44
C LYS A 13 -14.76 -9.67 9.73
N ASN A 14 -13.97 -8.74 9.19
CA ASN A 14 -12.52 -8.68 9.42
C ASN A 14 -12.16 -8.31 10.87
N TRP A 15 -12.88 -7.34 11.45
CA TRP A 15 -12.68 -6.91 12.83
C TRP A 15 -13.08 -7.98 13.83
N VAL A 16 -14.23 -8.62 13.61
CA VAL A 16 -14.70 -9.75 14.43
C VAL A 16 -13.67 -10.87 14.43
N ARG A 17 -13.13 -11.21 13.26
CA ARG A 17 -12.15 -12.27 13.15
C ARG A 17 -10.84 -11.91 13.81
N GLN A 18 -10.38 -10.67 13.70
CA GLN A 18 -9.18 -10.21 14.40
C GLN A 18 -9.34 -10.33 15.92
N ILE A 19 -10.50 -9.96 16.48
CA ILE A 19 -10.77 -10.12 17.91
C ILE A 19 -10.75 -11.59 18.30
N LEU A 20 -11.38 -12.44 17.50
CA LEU A 20 -11.48 -13.87 17.79
C LEU A 20 -10.10 -14.54 17.72
N VAL A 21 -9.31 -14.24 16.69
CA VAL A 21 -7.93 -14.72 16.55
C VAL A 21 -7.04 -14.19 17.67
N SER A 22 -7.14 -12.91 18.02
CA SER A 22 -6.38 -12.31 19.12
C SER A 22 -6.72 -12.93 20.47
N GLY A 23 -8.01 -13.19 20.73
CA GLY A 23 -8.48 -13.86 21.94
C GLY A 23 -7.99 -15.30 22.04
N ILE A 24 -8.09 -16.09 20.96
CA ILE A 24 -7.55 -17.45 20.92
C ILE A 24 -6.03 -17.43 21.13
N ALA A 25 -5.32 -16.57 20.43
CA ALA A 25 -3.87 -16.47 20.53
C ALA A 25 -3.40 -16.07 21.93
N GLY A 26 -4.08 -15.09 22.55
CA GLY A 26 -3.81 -14.70 23.93
C GLY A 26 -4.04 -15.85 24.91
N GLY A 27 -5.12 -16.62 24.74
CA GLY A 27 -5.41 -17.80 25.57
C GLY A 27 -4.39 -18.92 25.38
N VAL A 28 -3.99 -19.22 24.13
CA VAL A 28 -2.93 -20.19 23.83
C VAL A 28 -1.60 -19.73 24.39
N SER A 29 -1.28 -18.43 24.28
CA SER A 29 -0.06 -17.86 24.84
C SER A 29 0.01 -17.96 26.35
N TRP A 30 -1.10 -17.71 27.04
CA TRP A 30 -1.19 -17.90 28.47
C TRP A 30 -0.92 -19.36 28.87
N PHE A 31 -1.61 -20.30 28.22
CA PHE A 31 -1.48 -21.72 28.51
C PHE A 31 -0.07 -22.25 28.25
N VAL A 32 0.53 -21.91 27.10
CA VAL A 32 1.89 -22.34 26.74
C VAL A 32 2.93 -21.67 27.63
N GLY A 33 2.74 -20.39 27.96
CA GLY A 33 3.65 -19.64 28.84
C GLY A 33 3.72 -20.21 30.24
N ASP A 34 2.59 -20.63 30.81
CA ASP A 34 2.52 -21.18 32.17
C ASP A 34 3.10 -22.61 32.26
N GLN A 35 2.99 -23.38 31.19
CA GLN A 35 3.56 -24.72 31.11
C GLN A 35 5.10 -24.73 30.96
N LEU A 36 5.64 -23.72 30.28
CA LEU A 36 7.08 -23.63 30.00
C LEU A 36 7.83 -22.82 31.05
N ILE A 37 7.17 -21.87 31.71
CA ILE A 37 7.80 -20.92 32.62
C ILE A 37 6.88 -20.73 33.83
N ASN A 38 7.43 -20.90 35.03
CA ASN A 38 6.68 -20.72 36.27
C ASN A 38 6.09 -19.30 36.35
N ASN A 39 4.76 -19.19 36.46
CA ASN A 39 3.99 -17.94 36.42
C ASN A 39 4.22 -17.08 35.15
N GLY A 40 4.64 -17.69 34.04
CA GLY A 40 4.95 -17.00 32.78
C GLY A 40 3.72 -16.67 31.91
N GLY A 41 2.58 -17.34 32.16
CA GLY A 41 1.42 -17.25 31.28
C GLY A 41 0.87 -15.83 31.09
N VAL A 42 0.76 -15.04 32.16
CA VAL A 42 0.17 -13.69 32.09
C VAL A 42 1.01 -12.76 31.22
N VAL A 43 2.34 -12.85 31.35
CA VAL A 43 3.27 -12.03 30.55
C VAL A 43 3.21 -12.44 29.09
N ALA A 44 3.24 -13.74 28.82
CA ALA A 44 3.13 -14.27 27.46
C ALA A 44 1.82 -13.82 26.79
N ALA A 45 0.70 -13.79 27.52
CA ALA A 45 -0.59 -13.32 27.00
C ALA A 45 -0.61 -11.82 26.70
N ILE A 46 -0.04 -10.99 27.58
CA ILE A 46 0.07 -9.54 27.38
C ILE A 46 0.92 -9.25 26.14
N VAL A 47 2.10 -9.86 26.04
CA VAL A 47 3.01 -9.69 24.90
C VAL A 47 2.35 -10.16 23.60
N CYS A 48 1.65 -11.31 23.64
CA CYS A 48 0.97 -11.85 22.46
C CYS A 48 -0.13 -10.91 21.95
N THR A 49 -1.01 -10.46 22.84
CA THR A 49 -2.12 -9.55 22.47
C THR A 49 -1.62 -8.18 22.01
N LEU A 50 -0.54 -7.68 22.61
CA LEU A 50 0.11 -6.44 22.18
C LEU A 50 0.85 -6.58 20.85
N SER A 51 1.36 -7.76 20.50
CA SER A 51 2.12 -8.01 19.26
C SER A 51 1.25 -8.42 18.07
N ILE A 52 0.03 -8.92 18.31
CA ILE A 52 -0.88 -9.28 17.23
C ILE A 52 -1.31 -8.05 16.45
N ARG A 53 -1.05 -8.10 15.14
CA ARG A 53 -1.44 -7.10 14.15
C ARG A 53 -2.02 -7.79 12.93
N ILE A 54 -2.78 -7.01 12.16
CA ILE A 54 -3.31 -7.36 10.85
C ILE A 54 -2.18 -7.67 9.85
N SER A 55 -1.07 -6.94 9.99
CA SER A 55 0.13 -7.11 9.18
C SER A 55 1.12 -8.00 9.91
N LEU A 56 1.44 -9.15 9.31
CA LEU A 56 2.48 -10.06 9.81
C LEU A 56 3.83 -9.39 9.93
N HIS A 57 4.26 -8.63 8.91
CA HIS A 57 5.52 -7.88 8.95
C HIS A 57 5.55 -6.90 10.14
N LYS A 58 4.43 -6.21 10.37
CA LYS A 58 4.29 -5.31 11.53
C LYS A 58 4.35 -6.10 12.84
N SER A 59 3.67 -7.24 12.94
CA SER A 59 3.73 -8.12 14.12
C SER A 59 5.12 -8.68 14.41
N VAL A 60 5.88 -9.09 13.39
CA VAL A 60 7.25 -9.57 13.56
C VAL A 60 8.15 -8.45 14.06
N ARG A 61 8.09 -7.27 13.44
CA ARG A 61 8.88 -6.10 13.86
C ARG A 61 8.54 -5.66 15.27
N GLU A 62 7.26 -5.62 15.62
CA GLU A 62 6.79 -5.27 16.95
C GLU A 62 7.16 -6.34 17.99
N GLY A 63 7.00 -7.63 17.67
CA GLY A 63 7.42 -8.74 18.52
C GLY A 63 8.93 -8.72 18.81
N PHE A 64 9.74 -8.49 17.78
CA PHE A 64 11.19 -8.30 17.96
C PHE A 64 11.51 -7.07 18.83
N GLY A 65 10.81 -5.96 18.59
CA GLY A 65 10.91 -4.76 19.43
C GLY A 65 10.54 -5.01 20.89
N GLN A 66 9.55 -5.87 21.15
CA GLN A 66 9.19 -6.28 22.50
C GLN A 66 10.28 -7.15 23.14
N ILE A 67 10.84 -8.13 22.42
CA ILE A 67 11.93 -8.97 22.92
C ILE A 67 13.15 -8.13 23.30
N VAL A 68 13.62 -7.27 22.37
CA VAL A 68 14.76 -6.36 22.61
C VAL A 68 14.46 -5.38 23.74
N GLY A 69 13.26 -4.80 23.74
CA GLY A 69 12.84 -3.86 24.76
C GLY A 69 12.80 -4.50 26.16
N THR A 70 12.33 -5.74 26.25
CA THR A 70 12.31 -6.49 27.50
C THR A 70 13.72 -6.81 27.99
N ALA A 71 14.64 -7.19 27.10
CA ALA A 71 16.03 -7.47 27.46
C ALA A 71 16.75 -6.24 28.01
N ILE A 72 16.63 -5.11 27.31
CA ILE A 72 17.24 -3.85 27.72
C ILE A 72 16.61 -3.35 29.04
N GLY A 73 15.27 -3.38 29.14
CA GLY A 73 14.56 -2.94 30.34
C GLY A 73 14.92 -3.76 31.57
N ALA A 74 14.98 -5.09 31.43
CA ALA A 74 15.40 -5.97 32.52
C ALA A 74 16.88 -5.73 32.91
N GLY A 75 17.78 -5.55 31.94
CA GLY A 75 19.19 -5.25 32.21
C GLY A 75 19.40 -3.93 32.97
N ILE A 76 18.74 -2.85 32.52
CA ILE A 76 18.80 -1.54 33.17
C ILE A 76 18.20 -1.62 34.58
N ALA A 77 17.10 -2.35 34.76
CA ALA A 77 16.48 -2.55 36.07
C ALA A 77 17.42 -3.22 37.07
N LEU A 78 18.03 -4.35 36.70
CA LEU A 78 18.98 -5.05 37.56
C LEU A 78 20.20 -4.18 37.90
N LEU A 79 20.74 -3.47 36.90
CA LEU A 79 21.87 -2.56 37.10
C LEU A 79 21.51 -1.44 38.09
N THR A 80 20.36 -0.81 37.92
CA THR A 80 19.98 0.36 38.73
C THR A 80 19.64 -0.02 40.17
N VAL A 81 18.96 -1.14 40.38
CA VAL A 81 18.68 -1.67 41.73
C VAL A 81 19.98 -2.07 42.44
N SER A 82 20.96 -2.62 41.72
CA SER A 82 22.27 -2.94 42.31
C SER A 82 23.06 -1.72 42.78
N LEU A 83 22.84 -0.54 42.16
CA LEU A 83 23.57 0.69 42.47
C LEU A 83 22.91 1.53 43.57
N PHE A 84 21.58 1.65 43.55
CA PHE A 84 20.85 2.62 44.38
C PHE A 84 19.99 1.99 45.47
N ASN A 85 19.92 0.65 45.55
CA ASN A 85 18.90 -0.10 46.30
C ASN A 85 17.47 0.27 45.86
N PHE A 86 16.50 -0.57 46.23
CA PHE A 86 15.10 -0.30 45.87
C PHE A 86 14.61 1.00 46.52
N GLY A 87 14.12 1.94 45.70
CA GLY A 87 13.58 3.22 46.15
C GLY A 87 13.23 4.17 45.01
N PHE A 88 12.73 5.35 45.35
CA PHE A 88 12.35 6.39 44.37
C PHE A 88 13.49 6.73 43.41
N LEU A 89 14.72 6.83 43.92
CA LEU A 89 15.89 7.20 43.13
C LEU A 89 16.22 6.13 42.08
N ALA A 90 16.10 4.85 42.41
CA ALA A 90 16.30 3.75 41.47
C ALA A 90 15.23 3.75 40.37
N VAL A 91 13.97 4.02 40.72
CA VAL A 91 12.88 4.09 39.73
C VAL A 91 13.09 5.26 38.77
N ALA A 92 13.36 6.46 39.29
CA ALA A 92 13.57 7.65 38.47
C ALA A 92 14.77 7.51 37.53
N THR A 93 15.90 7.02 38.03
CA THR A 93 17.12 6.81 37.23
C THR A 93 16.93 5.69 36.20
N THR A 94 16.20 4.62 36.53
CA THR A 94 15.85 3.55 35.58
C THR A 94 15.07 4.10 34.40
N ILE A 95 14.01 4.88 34.63
CA ILE A 95 13.18 5.44 33.56
C ILE A 95 14.01 6.35 32.64
N ILE A 96 14.86 7.21 33.23
CA ILE A 96 15.73 8.10 32.47
C ILE A 96 16.72 7.30 31.62
N LEU A 97 17.39 6.30 32.20
CA LEU A 97 18.33 5.44 31.48
C LEU A 97 17.65 4.65 30.36
N CYS A 98 16.45 4.12 30.62
CA CYS A 98 15.64 3.45 29.60
C CYS A 98 15.35 4.36 28.41
N ALA A 99 14.95 5.61 28.65
CA ALA A 99 14.66 6.58 27.60
C ALA A 99 15.91 6.98 26.81
N VAL A 100 17.03 7.21 27.50
CA VAL A 100 18.32 7.55 26.88
C VAL A 100 18.83 6.41 26.00
N ILE A 101 18.84 5.18 26.53
CA ILE A 101 19.31 4.00 25.80
C ILE A 101 18.38 3.66 24.62
N ALA A 102 17.07 3.74 24.81
CA ALA A 102 16.12 3.50 23.72
C ALA A 102 16.31 4.50 22.57
N ARG A 103 16.58 5.76 22.87
CA ARG A 103 16.87 6.79 21.87
C ARG A 103 18.25 6.60 21.23
N ALA A 104 19.27 6.28 22.02
CA ALA A 104 20.63 6.05 21.51
C ALA A 104 20.68 4.88 20.52
N LEU A 105 19.92 3.81 20.79
CA LEU A 105 19.82 2.63 19.92
C LEU A 105 18.84 2.80 18.76
N HIS A 106 18.25 3.99 18.58
CA HIS A 106 17.23 4.27 17.56
C HIS A 106 16.11 3.20 17.55
N LEU A 107 15.67 2.78 18.74
CA LEU A 107 14.59 1.80 18.86
C LEU A 107 13.29 2.39 18.30
N GLY A 108 12.55 1.58 17.54
CA GLY A 108 11.23 1.95 17.04
C GLY A 108 10.25 2.26 18.17
N GLU A 109 9.17 2.99 17.86
CA GLU A 109 8.15 3.48 18.81
C GLU A 109 7.65 2.43 19.80
N VAL A 110 7.47 1.18 19.36
CA VAL A 110 6.97 0.10 20.23
C VAL A 110 8.02 -0.37 21.23
N ALA A 111 9.29 -0.43 20.81
CA ALA A 111 10.38 -0.84 21.68
C ALA A 111 10.72 0.24 22.71
N SER A 112 10.71 1.53 22.32
CA SER A 112 11.03 2.63 23.24
C SER A 112 10.04 2.77 24.39
N VAL A 113 8.76 2.47 24.17
CA VAL A 113 7.73 2.43 25.22
C VAL A 113 7.84 1.17 26.09
N ASN A 114 8.18 0.02 25.50
CA ASN A 114 8.25 -1.25 26.23
C ASN A 114 9.44 -1.36 27.20
N VAL A 115 10.58 -0.71 26.88
CA VAL A 115 11.79 -0.72 27.71
C VAL A 115 11.52 -0.24 29.15
N PRO A 116 11.00 0.98 29.39
CA PRO A 116 10.74 1.45 30.75
C PRO A 116 9.62 0.67 31.45
N VAL A 117 8.57 0.24 30.71
CA VAL A 117 7.48 -0.57 31.29
C VAL A 117 8.02 -1.90 31.83
N THR A 118 8.84 -2.60 31.03
CA THR A 118 9.46 -3.86 31.48
C THR A 118 10.36 -3.61 32.69
N ALA A 119 11.18 -2.56 32.65
CA ALA A 119 12.09 -2.25 33.75
C ALA A 119 11.35 -2.04 35.07
N LEU A 120 10.22 -1.31 35.05
CA LEU A 120 9.40 -1.08 36.23
C LEU A 120 8.76 -2.37 36.78
N ILE A 121 8.33 -3.27 35.89
CA ILE A 121 7.76 -4.56 36.28
C ILE A 121 8.82 -5.43 36.99
N VAL A 122 10.07 -5.38 36.56
CA VAL A 122 11.19 -6.12 37.17
C VAL A 122 11.57 -5.53 38.54
N ILE A 123 11.46 -4.21 38.72
CA ILE A 123 11.80 -3.50 39.97
C ILE A 123 10.67 -3.58 41.03
N GLY A 124 9.41 -3.69 40.61
CA GLY A 124 8.24 -3.61 41.48
C GLY A 124 8.15 -4.73 42.53
N PRO A 125 8.07 -4.41 43.84
CA PRO A 125 7.97 -5.40 44.90
C PRO A 125 6.58 -6.07 44.89
N GLY A 126 6.56 -7.39 45.06
CA GLY A 126 5.31 -8.18 45.12
C GLY A 126 4.78 -8.67 43.77
N ILE A 127 5.46 -8.39 42.66
CA ILE A 127 5.07 -8.83 41.30
C ILE A 127 6.02 -9.90 40.73
N SER A 128 7.05 -10.33 41.48
CA SER A 128 8.11 -11.18 40.95
C SER A 128 8.56 -12.28 41.93
N GLU A 129 8.01 -13.48 41.75
CA GLU A 129 8.77 -14.73 41.89
C GLU A 129 9.56 -15.06 40.60
N SER A 130 9.44 -14.23 39.56
CA SER A 130 9.99 -14.49 38.22
C SER A 130 11.31 -13.72 37.99
N THR A 131 12.43 -14.41 37.78
CA THR A 131 13.73 -13.83 37.40
C THR A 131 13.66 -13.14 36.04
N ALA A 132 14.57 -12.20 35.74
CA ALA A 132 14.69 -11.56 34.42
C ALA A 132 14.67 -12.57 33.25
N GLU A 133 15.23 -13.77 33.45
CA GLU A 133 15.22 -14.87 32.49
C GLU A 133 13.80 -15.38 32.18
N SER A 134 12.97 -15.62 33.20
CA SER A 134 11.58 -16.04 33.01
C SER A 134 10.72 -14.99 32.30
N ARG A 135 11.02 -13.69 32.49
CA ARG A 135 10.33 -12.60 31.76
C ARG A 135 10.72 -12.59 30.30
N LEU A 136 12.01 -12.75 30.00
CA LEU A 136 12.50 -12.86 28.63
C LEU A 136 11.92 -14.07 27.89
N GLY A 137 11.92 -15.23 28.53
CA GLY A 137 11.31 -16.44 27.97
C GLY A 137 9.81 -16.26 27.70
N SER A 138 9.07 -15.64 28.63
CA SER A 138 7.63 -15.40 28.47
C SER A 138 7.33 -14.43 27.34
N THR A 139 8.14 -13.37 27.19
CA THR A 139 8.04 -12.44 26.06
C THR A 139 8.36 -13.13 24.74
N LEU A 140 9.36 -14.02 24.70
CA LEU A 140 9.71 -14.76 23.49
C LEU A 140 8.56 -15.68 23.05
N ILE A 141 7.96 -16.41 23.99
CA ILE A 141 6.79 -17.27 23.73
C ILE A 141 5.61 -16.44 23.23
N GLY A 142 5.29 -15.33 23.91
CA GLY A 142 4.19 -14.45 23.52
C GLY A 142 4.37 -13.85 22.13
N ALA A 143 5.58 -13.39 21.80
CA ALA A 143 5.90 -12.87 20.47
C ALA A 143 5.82 -13.96 19.39
N ALA A 144 6.32 -15.18 19.67
CA ALA A 144 6.26 -16.30 18.74
C ALA A 144 4.82 -16.70 18.40
N ILE A 145 3.96 -16.81 19.43
CA ILE A 145 2.55 -17.16 19.27
C ILE A 145 1.80 -16.02 18.56
N ALA A 146 2.11 -14.76 18.86
CA ALA A 146 1.54 -13.62 18.13
C ALA A 146 1.88 -13.67 16.64
N ILE A 147 3.14 -13.93 16.29
CA ILE A 147 3.57 -14.03 14.88
C ILE A 147 2.83 -15.17 14.18
N PHE A 148 2.72 -16.34 14.83
CA PHE A 148 2.00 -17.49 14.29
C PHE A 148 0.51 -17.18 14.04
N PHE A 149 -0.19 -16.62 15.03
CA PHE A 149 -1.61 -16.32 14.92
C PHE A 149 -1.93 -15.11 14.05
N SER A 150 -1.02 -14.14 13.93
CA SER A 150 -1.17 -13.00 13.03
C SER A 150 -1.35 -13.43 11.57
N TYR A 151 -0.86 -14.61 11.18
CA TYR A 151 -1.08 -15.18 9.85
C TYR A 151 -2.57 -15.44 9.59
N PHE A 152 -3.29 -15.94 10.59
CA PHE A 152 -4.72 -16.23 10.48
C PHE A 152 -5.59 -14.98 10.69
N SER A 153 -5.01 -13.84 11.06
CA SER A 153 -5.76 -12.65 11.45
C SER A 153 -6.44 -11.93 10.27
N HIS A 154 -6.09 -12.17 9.00
CA HIS A 154 -6.73 -11.50 7.85
C HIS A 154 -7.16 -12.42 6.69
N PRO A 155 -8.37 -12.22 6.10
CA PRO A 155 -8.93 -13.20 5.15
C PRO A 155 -8.17 -13.29 3.87
N ASN A 156 -7.58 -12.15 3.51
CA ASN A 156 -6.91 -11.95 2.27
C ASN A 156 -5.43 -11.75 2.60
N THR A 157 -4.60 -12.36 1.76
CA THR A 157 -3.18 -12.07 1.69
C THR A 157 -2.97 -10.56 1.52
N PRO A 158 -1.83 -10.00 1.96
CA PRO A 158 -1.48 -8.61 1.68
C PRO A 158 -1.68 -8.22 0.21
N VAL A 159 -1.28 -9.11 -0.70
CA VAL A 159 -1.52 -9.03 -2.16
C VAL A 159 -3.01 -8.85 -2.47
N GLY A 160 -3.88 -9.75 -1.96
CA GLY A 160 -5.31 -9.66 -2.20
C GLY A 160 -5.97 -8.38 -1.65
N ARG A 161 -5.45 -7.80 -0.56
CA ARG A 161 -5.93 -6.50 -0.06
C ARG A 161 -5.58 -5.36 -1.02
N ALA A 162 -4.32 -5.30 -1.43
CA ALA A 162 -3.84 -4.31 -2.38
C ALA A 162 -4.60 -4.41 -3.71
N ARG A 163 -4.79 -5.62 -4.24
CA ARG A 163 -5.57 -5.86 -5.48
C ARG A 163 -7.00 -5.33 -5.38
N ILE A 164 -7.69 -5.59 -4.26
CA ILE A 164 -9.06 -5.06 -4.04
C ILE A 164 -9.06 -3.53 -3.98
N GLN A 165 -8.09 -2.93 -3.28
CA GLN A 165 -8.01 -1.48 -3.17
C GLN A 165 -7.74 -0.83 -4.53
N ILE A 166 -6.77 -1.33 -5.29
CA ILE A 166 -6.43 -0.90 -6.66
C ILE A 166 -7.67 -1.02 -7.56
N LYS A 167 -8.31 -2.19 -7.58
CA LYS A 167 -9.56 -2.42 -8.34
C LYS A 167 -10.63 -1.38 -8.00
N ASN A 168 -10.87 -1.11 -6.72
CA ASN A 168 -11.91 -0.18 -6.29
C ASN A 168 -11.64 1.26 -6.74
N VAL A 169 -10.39 1.74 -6.63
CA VAL A 169 -10.05 3.11 -7.04
C VAL A 169 -10.02 3.25 -8.55
N SER A 170 -9.49 2.26 -9.27
CA SER A 170 -9.41 2.29 -10.73
C SER A 170 -10.79 2.19 -11.36
N THR A 171 -11.72 1.41 -10.79
CA THR A 171 -13.13 1.35 -11.25
C THR A 171 -13.81 2.72 -11.11
N LYS A 172 -13.59 3.41 -9.98
CA LYS A 172 -14.13 4.76 -9.76
C LYS A 172 -13.49 5.80 -10.69
N ALA A 173 -12.21 5.64 -11.01
CA ALA A 173 -11.49 6.50 -11.95
C ALA A 173 -12.00 6.31 -13.39
N ALA A 174 -12.17 5.06 -13.84
CA ALA A 174 -12.77 4.73 -15.12
C ALA A 174 -14.18 5.33 -15.24
N ALA A 175 -15.03 5.15 -14.23
CA ALA A 175 -16.38 5.73 -14.21
C ALA A 175 -16.36 7.26 -14.26
N LEU A 176 -15.41 7.92 -13.59
CA LEU A 176 -15.25 9.37 -13.66
C LEU A 176 -14.80 9.83 -15.05
N MET A 177 -13.87 9.12 -15.70
CA MET A 177 -13.43 9.40 -17.06
C MET A 177 -14.56 9.25 -18.08
N ALA A 178 -15.40 8.22 -17.93
CA ALA A 178 -16.60 8.04 -18.76
C ALA A 178 -17.61 9.19 -18.58
N GLU A 179 -17.86 9.61 -17.34
CA GLU A 179 -18.76 10.74 -17.06
C GLU A 179 -18.23 12.06 -17.62
N MET A 180 -16.91 12.30 -17.54
CA MET A 180 -16.27 13.45 -18.17
C MET A 180 -16.37 13.38 -19.70
N SER A 181 -16.20 12.19 -20.29
CA SER A 181 -16.37 11.98 -21.73
C SER A 181 -17.78 12.34 -22.19
N GLU A 182 -18.81 11.79 -21.54
CA GLU A 182 -20.21 12.08 -21.84
C GLU A 182 -20.54 13.57 -21.68
N GLY A 183 -20.05 14.19 -20.60
CA GLY A 183 -20.26 15.61 -20.35
C GLY A 183 -19.55 16.52 -21.37
N VAL A 184 -18.35 16.16 -21.82
CA VAL A 184 -17.66 16.91 -22.89
C VAL A 184 -18.41 16.79 -24.21
N ALA A 185 -18.93 15.61 -24.55
CA ALA A 185 -19.70 15.39 -25.77
C ALA A 185 -21.04 16.14 -25.78
N ALA A 186 -21.77 16.13 -24.66
CA ALA A 186 -23.07 16.79 -24.52
C ALA A 186 -22.97 18.31 -24.28
N GLY A 187 -21.79 18.80 -23.91
CA GLY A 187 -21.60 20.12 -23.32
C GLY A 187 -21.84 20.08 -21.81
N TYR A 188 -20.91 20.67 -21.06
CA TYR A 188 -20.90 20.63 -19.60
C TYR A 188 -20.81 22.04 -19.01
N THR A 189 -21.30 22.19 -17.78
CA THR A 189 -21.21 23.45 -17.05
C THR A 189 -20.00 23.49 -16.13
N GLN A 190 -19.61 24.69 -15.68
CA GLN A 190 -18.60 24.86 -14.63
C GLN A 190 -18.95 24.06 -13.35
N LYS A 191 -20.24 23.91 -13.04
CA LYS A 191 -20.71 23.15 -11.87
C LYS A 191 -20.46 21.65 -12.03
N ASP A 192 -20.64 21.12 -13.25
CA ASP A 192 -20.40 19.71 -13.55
C ASP A 192 -18.90 19.42 -13.46
N ALA A 193 -18.07 20.26 -14.10
CA ALA A 193 -16.62 20.15 -14.01
C ALA A 193 -16.09 20.30 -12.56
N GLY A 194 -16.70 21.19 -11.77
CA GLY A 194 -16.37 21.34 -10.35
C GLY A 194 -16.66 20.06 -9.55
N ARG A 195 -17.74 19.34 -9.87
CA ARG A 195 -18.07 18.05 -9.26
C ARG A 195 -17.07 16.96 -9.66
N TRP A 196 -16.67 16.91 -10.92
CA TRP A 196 -15.66 15.96 -11.40
C TRP A 196 -14.32 16.20 -10.72
N LEU A 197 -13.86 17.45 -10.67
CA LEU A 197 -12.61 17.82 -10.00
C LEU A 197 -12.62 17.48 -8.50
N ALA A 198 -13.73 17.73 -7.80
CA ALA A 198 -13.89 17.35 -6.40
C ALA A 198 -13.78 15.83 -6.21
N ARG A 199 -14.44 15.04 -7.06
CA ARG A 199 -14.33 13.57 -7.03
C ARG A 199 -12.93 13.07 -7.37
N ALA A 200 -12.26 13.69 -8.33
CA ALA A 200 -10.89 13.32 -8.69
C ALA A 200 -9.91 13.60 -7.53
N ARG A 201 -10.11 14.69 -6.77
CA ARG A 201 -9.33 14.97 -5.55
C ARG A 201 -9.51 13.87 -4.49
N LEU A 202 -10.75 13.44 -4.25
CA LEU A 202 -11.04 12.34 -3.32
C LEU A 202 -10.39 11.02 -3.76
N LEU A 203 -10.29 10.76 -5.06
CA LEU A 203 -9.57 9.58 -5.54
C LEU A 203 -8.06 9.66 -5.26
N VAL A 204 -7.45 10.84 -5.41
CA VAL A 204 -6.03 11.03 -5.10
C VAL A 204 -5.73 10.93 -3.61
N GLU A 205 -6.70 11.21 -2.73
CA GLU A 205 -6.56 11.00 -1.29
C GLU A 205 -6.39 9.51 -0.91
N GLU A 206 -6.77 8.57 -1.78
CA GLU A 206 -6.58 7.13 -1.58
C GLU A 206 -5.16 6.65 -1.95
N VAL A 207 -4.35 7.48 -2.65
CA VAL A 207 -2.99 7.12 -3.10
C VAL A 207 -2.07 6.66 -1.96
N PRO A 208 -1.99 7.35 -0.79
CA PRO A 208 -1.18 6.88 0.32
C PRO A 208 -1.58 5.50 0.83
N ALA A 209 -2.88 5.17 0.78
CA ALA A 209 -3.39 3.87 1.20
C ALA A 209 -3.01 2.76 0.20
N ILE A 210 -3.10 3.04 -1.11
CA ILE A 210 -2.64 2.12 -2.17
C ILE A 210 -1.16 1.81 -1.97
N ARG A 211 -0.32 2.86 -1.87
CA ARG A 211 1.12 2.70 -1.68
C ARG A 211 1.46 1.89 -0.44
N ALA A 212 0.83 2.18 0.69
CA ALA A 212 1.06 1.44 1.93
C ALA A 212 0.73 -0.05 1.80
N GLN A 213 -0.36 -0.40 1.10
CA GLN A 213 -0.75 -1.80 0.89
C GLN A 213 0.16 -2.52 -0.11
N SER A 214 0.55 -1.86 -1.19
CA SER A 214 1.48 -2.41 -2.19
C SER A 214 2.87 -2.66 -1.60
N VAL A 215 3.41 -1.73 -0.79
CA VAL A 215 4.68 -1.92 -0.08
C VAL A 215 4.58 -3.04 0.95
N GLU A 216 3.44 -3.16 1.65
CA GLU A 216 3.20 -4.25 2.57
C GLU A 216 3.19 -5.61 1.86
N ALA A 217 2.54 -5.70 0.70
CA ALA A 217 2.48 -6.90 -0.13
C ALA A 217 3.88 -7.37 -0.54
N ARG A 218 4.70 -6.46 -1.07
CA ARG A 218 6.09 -6.76 -1.47
C ARG A 218 6.97 -7.15 -0.28
N SER A 219 6.86 -6.43 0.83
CA SER A 219 7.63 -6.72 2.04
C SER A 219 7.28 -8.11 2.61
N HIS A 220 6.00 -8.48 2.59
CA HIS A 220 5.55 -9.79 3.01
C HIS A 220 6.21 -10.92 2.19
N ALA A 221 6.28 -10.81 0.87
CA ALA A 221 6.87 -11.84 0.02
C ALA A 221 8.39 -12.04 0.22
N ARG A 222 9.11 -11.05 0.75
CA ARG A 222 10.54 -11.21 1.08
C ARG A 222 10.79 -12.18 2.23
N TRP A 223 9.84 -12.31 3.16
CA TRP A 223 10.02 -13.07 4.41
C TRP A 223 9.42 -14.47 4.38
N PHE A 224 8.45 -14.73 3.50
CA PHE A 224 7.73 -16.01 3.47
C PHE A 224 8.08 -16.82 2.21
N PRO A 225 8.66 -18.03 2.35
CA PRO A 225 8.96 -18.91 1.21
C PRO A 225 7.72 -19.36 0.43
N THR A 226 6.54 -19.31 1.05
CA THR A 226 5.25 -19.71 0.46
C THR A 226 4.52 -18.58 -0.25
N ALA A 227 5.03 -17.34 -0.17
CA ALA A 227 4.47 -16.21 -0.89
C ALA A 227 5.14 -16.08 -2.27
N GLU A 228 4.33 -15.97 -3.33
CA GLU A 228 4.82 -15.74 -4.67
C GLU A 228 5.41 -14.34 -4.77
N LYS A 229 6.74 -14.26 -4.91
CA LYS A 229 7.46 -12.99 -5.01
C LYS A 229 7.07 -12.22 -6.26
N ASP A 230 6.81 -12.94 -7.34
CA ASP A 230 6.44 -12.37 -8.63
C ASP A 230 5.05 -11.71 -8.53
N GLU A 231 4.06 -12.37 -7.91
CA GLU A 231 2.71 -11.80 -7.67
C GLU A 231 2.75 -10.55 -6.78
N ALA A 232 3.63 -10.54 -5.76
CA ALA A 232 3.77 -9.39 -4.88
C ALA A 232 4.50 -8.20 -5.54
N GLU A 233 5.40 -8.47 -6.48
CA GLU A 233 6.06 -7.45 -7.30
C GLU A 233 5.09 -6.87 -8.34
N GLU A 234 4.30 -7.72 -8.99
CA GLU A 234 3.24 -7.31 -9.92
C GLU A 234 2.25 -6.36 -9.25
N ILE A 235 1.71 -6.73 -8.08
CA ILE A 235 0.82 -5.85 -7.29
C ILE A 235 1.50 -4.55 -6.86
N TYR A 236 2.81 -4.58 -6.62
CA TYR A 236 3.55 -3.37 -6.30
C TYR A 236 3.60 -2.43 -7.50
N ILE A 237 3.92 -2.95 -8.69
CA ILE A 237 3.94 -2.19 -9.95
C ILE A 237 2.53 -1.68 -10.30
N GLU A 238 1.49 -2.53 -10.21
CA GLU A 238 0.08 -2.13 -10.39
C GLU A 238 -0.30 -0.98 -9.45
N GLY A 239 0.18 -1.01 -8.20
CA GLY A 239 -0.07 0.05 -7.23
C GLY A 239 0.51 1.41 -7.65
N ILE A 240 1.71 1.42 -8.25
CA ILE A 240 2.33 2.65 -8.76
C ILE A 240 1.63 3.11 -10.05
N ALA A 241 1.30 2.18 -10.96
CA ALA A 241 0.53 2.49 -12.16
C ALA A 241 -0.84 3.11 -11.83
N ALA A 242 -1.53 2.58 -10.81
CA ALA A 242 -2.78 3.14 -10.30
C ALA A 242 -2.56 4.55 -9.71
N GLU A 243 -1.50 4.76 -8.92
CA GLU A 243 -1.15 6.09 -8.42
C GLU A 243 -0.98 7.10 -9.57
N HIS A 244 -0.16 6.77 -10.58
CA HIS A 244 0.07 7.65 -11.73
C HIS A 244 -1.24 7.97 -12.46
N THR A 245 -2.06 6.94 -12.71
CA THR A 245 -3.36 7.07 -13.37
C THR A 245 -4.27 8.03 -12.60
N LEU A 246 -4.41 7.88 -11.28
CA LEU A 246 -5.25 8.74 -10.46
C LEU A 246 -4.80 10.21 -10.48
N VAL A 247 -3.48 10.44 -10.48
CA VAL A 247 -2.91 11.78 -10.60
C VAL A 247 -3.25 12.40 -11.95
N GLN A 248 -3.13 11.64 -13.06
CA GLN A 248 -3.48 12.13 -14.40
C GLN A 248 -4.98 12.42 -14.52
N VAL A 249 -5.86 11.55 -14.00
CA VAL A 249 -7.32 11.76 -13.99
C VAL A 249 -7.67 13.06 -13.26
N ARG A 250 -7.00 13.37 -12.14
CA ARG A 250 -7.17 14.65 -11.44
C ARG A 250 -6.71 15.84 -12.28
N THR A 251 -5.58 15.71 -12.97
CA THR A 251 -5.08 16.78 -13.85
C THR A 251 -6.04 17.03 -15.01
N ILE A 252 -6.56 15.99 -15.66
CA ILE A 252 -7.57 16.11 -16.71
C ILE A 252 -8.83 16.79 -16.19
N ALA A 253 -9.37 16.34 -15.05
CA ALA A 253 -10.54 16.95 -14.43
C ALA A 253 -10.31 18.44 -14.09
N ARG A 254 -9.09 18.79 -13.68
CA ARG A 254 -8.70 20.18 -13.45
C ARG A 254 -8.69 20.96 -14.76
N THR A 255 -8.06 20.45 -15.81
CA THR A 255 -8.01 21.10 -17.12
C THR A 255 -9.41 21.36 -17.67
N LEU A 256 -10.33 20.41 -17.54
CA LEU A 256 -11.74 20.58 -17.95
C LEU A 256 -12.46 21.66 -17.13
N PHE A 257 -12.17 21.76 -15.82
CA PHE A 257 -12.71 22.82 -14.96
C PHE A 257 -12.16 24.19 -15.34
N ASP A 258 -10.84 24.31 -15.51
CA ASP A 258 -10.18 25.55 -15.90
C ASP A 258 -10.71 25.99 -17.29
N SER A 259 -10.90 25.06 -18.23
CA SER A 259 -11.60 25.32 -19.50
C SER A 259 -13.02 25.84 -19.32
N ALA A 260 -13.82 25.31 -18.39
CA ALA A 260 -15.17 25.83 -18.17
C ALA A 260 -15.21 27.25 -17.57
N VAL A 261 -14.11 27.71 -16.95
CA VAL A 261 -13.98 29.06 -16.39
C VAL A 261 -13.43 30.04 -17.44
N GLU A 262 -12.43 29.61 -18.20
CA GLU A 262 -11.57 30.47 -19.02
C GLU A 262 -11.80 30.25 -20.52
N GLY A 263 -13.06 30.28 -20.96
CA GLY A 263 -13.41 30.34 -22.39
C GLY A 263 -13.89 29.05 -23.07
N GLY A 264 -14.04 27.95 -22.34
CA GLY A 264 -14.60 26.70 -22.83
C GLY A 264 -13.59 25.79 -23.56
N ILE A 265 -14.14 24.81 -24.29
CA ILE A 265 -13.40 23.93 -25.20
C ILE A 265 -13.89 24.24 -26.62
N ALA A 266 -12.97 24.29 -27.59
CA ALA A 266 -13.29 24.50 -28.99
C ALA A 266 -14.23 23.41 -29.52
N ASP A 267 -15.29 23.82 -30.24
CA ASP A 267 -16.32 22.90 -30.75
C ASP A 267 -15.75 21.80 -31.66
N SER A 268 -14.73 22.12 -32.46
CA SER A 268 -14.04 21.15 -33.32
C SER A 268 -13.37 20.00 -32.55
N THR A 269 -12.93 20.28 -31.32
CA THR A 269 -12.14 19.32 -30.51
C THR A 269 -12.96 18.56 -29.49
N LYS A 270 -14.18 19.03 -29.16
CA LYS A 270 -15.07 18.39 -28.17
C LYS A 270 -15.26 16.90 -28.42
N LYS A 271 -15.52 16.51 -29.67
CA LYS A 271 -15.70 15.10 -30.04
C LYS A 271 -14.45 14.27 -29.75
N GLN A 272 -13.27 14.76 -30.14
CA GLN A 272 -12.02 14.02 -29.96
C GLN A 272 -11.61 13.94 -28.49
N ILE A 273 -11.85 14.99 -27.70
CA ILE A 273 -11.65 14.94 -26.25
C ILE A 273 -12.56 13.89 -25.63
N ALA A 274 -13.85 13.86 -26.00
CA ALA A 274 -14.77 12.84 -25.50
C ALA A 274 -14.32 11.42 -25.86
N VAL A 275 -13.90 11.18 -27.11
CA VAL A 275 -13.40 9.87 -27.55
C VAL A 275 -12.15 9.47 -26.76
N ALA A 276 -11.17 10.36 -26.60
CA ALA A 276 -9.95 10.08 -25.85
C ALA A 276 -10.22 9.76 -24.36
N LEU A 277 -11.14 10.50 -23.72
CA LEU A 277 -11.57 10.21 -22.35
C LEU A 277 -12.31 8.88 -22.22
N SER A 278 -13.13 8.53 -23.22
CA SER A 278 -13.84 7.24 -23.28
C SER A 278 -12.88 6.07 -23.45
N ALA A 279 -11.92 6.18 -24.37
CA ALA A 279 -10.86 5.20 -24.58
C ALA A 279 -10.05 5.00 -23.29
N ALA A 280 -9.67 6.10 -22.61
CA ALA A 280 -8.93 6.01 -21.35
C ALA A 280 -9.76 5.37 -20.23
N SER A 281 -11.07 5.65 -20.17
CA SER A 281 -11.98 4.96 -19.25
C SER A 281 -12.00 3.45 -19.50
N TYR A 282 -12.13 3.04 -20.76
CA TYR A 282 -12.15 1.63 -21.15
C TYR A 282 -10.82 0.93 -20.87
N ALA A 283 -9.68 1.58 -21.14
CA ALA A 283 -8.36 1.05 -20.82
C ALA A 283 -8.17 0.85 -19.31
N ILE A 284 -8.58 1.81 -18.48
CA ILE A 284 -8.51 1.66 -17.02
C ILE A 284 -9.42 0.51 -16.56
N SER A 285 -10.62 0.36 -17.11
CA SER A 285 -11.56 -0.70 -16.72
C SER A 285 -11.08 -2.09 -17.15
N SER A 286 -10.60 -2.23 -18.39
CA SER A 286 -10.14 -3.51 -18.94
C SER A 286 -8.91 -4.05 -18.22
N HIS A 287 -7.96 -3.18 -17.85
CA HIS A 287 -6.79 -3.53 -17.06
C HIS A 287 -7.14 -4.10 -15.67
N ILE A 288 -8.34 -3.82 -15.14
CA ILE A 288 -8.84 -4.35 -13.86
C ILE A 288 -9.53 -5.71 -14.01
N GLU A 289 -10.23 -5.92 -15.13
CA GLU A 289 -11.06 -7.10 -15.37
C GLU A 289 -10.26 -8.27 -15.97
N LEU A 290 -9.18 -7.96 -16.68
CA LEU A 290 -8.31 -8.93 -17.36
C LEU A 290 -6.83 -8.51 -17.19
N PRO A 291 -6.16 -8.89 -16.09
CA PRO A 291 -4.72 -8.64 -15.91
C PRO A 291 -3.88 -9.54 -16.83
N ASP A 292 -3.91 -9.32 -18.15
CA ASP A 292 -3.18 -10.09 -19.18
C ASP A 292 -3.70 -11.51 -19.48
N ASP A 293 -4.85 -11.64 -20.15
CA ASP A 293 -5.20 -12.94 -20.76
C ASP A 293 -6.02 -12.89 -22.07
N ILE A 294 -6.09 -11.75 -22.78
CA ILE A 294 -6.83 -11.70 -24.07
C ILE A 294 -6.05 -11.03 -25.21
N SER A 295 -5.56 -11.91 -26.10
CA SER A 295 -5.23 -11.74 -27.53
C SER A 295 -3.87 -11.12 -27.92
N ASP A 296 -2.89 -11.99 -28.15
CA ASP A 296 -1.54 -11.72 -28.69
C ASP A 296 -1.52 -11.30 -30.19
N PHE A 297 -2.66 -10.87 -30.76
CA PHE A 297 -2.82 -10.56 -32.19
C PHE A 297 -3.79 -9.39 -32.51
N GLY A 298 -4.27 -8.63 -31.52
CA GLY A 298 -5.16 -7.48 -31.72
C GLY A 298 -4.68 -6.19 -31.03
N PRO A 299 -5.24 -5.02 -31.37
CA PRO A 299 -4.93 -3.75 -30.69
C PRO A 299 -5.32 -3.84 -29.21
N THR A 300 -4.47 -3.33 -28.32
CA THR A 300 -4.75 -3.30 -26.89
C THR A 300 -5.67 -2.12 -26.54
N PRO A 301 -6.40 -2.15 -25.41
CA PRO A 301 -7.15 -0.98 -24.94
C PRO A 301 -6.28 0.26 -24.75
N THR A 302 -4.98 0.11 -24.48
CA THR A 302 -4.02 1.22 -24.37
C THR A 302 -3.56 1.73 -25.74
N ASP A 303 -3.58 0.91 -26.79
CA ASP A 303 -3.39 1.35 -28.17
C ASP A 303 -4.54 2.25 -28.64
N ASP A 304 -5.79 1.90 -28.32
CA ASP A 304 -6.97 2.74 -28.61
C ASP A 304 -6.85 4.11 -27.93
N VAL A 305 -6.30 4.15 -26.72
CA VAL A 305 -6.02 5.40 -25.99
C VAL A 305 -5.00 6.26 -26.72
N ARG A 306 -3.92 5.65 -27.22
CA ARG A 306 -2.88 6.35 -27.98
C ARG A 306 -3.42 6.87 -29.30
N GLU A 307 -4.19 6.06 -30.03
CA GLU A 307 -4.83 6.46 -31.28
C GLU A 307 -5.77 7.64 -31.07
N ALA A 308 -6.64 7.58 -30.05
CA ALA A 308 -7.54 8.69 -29.71
C ALA A 308 -6.77 9.95 -29.28
N GLY A 309 -5.67 9.80 -28.54
CA GLY A 309 -4.78 10.90 -28.17
C GLY A 309 -4.10 11.55 -29.39
N SER A 310 -3.62 10.75 -30.34
CA SER A 310 -3.03 11.24 -31.60
C SER A 310 -4.05 11.96 -32.47
N ALA A 311 -5.25 11.41 -32.64
CA ALA A 311 -6.32 12.05 -33.40
C ALA A 311 -6.74 13.40 -32.78
N LEU A 312 -6.80 13.48 -31.45
CA LEU A 312 -7.05 14.74 -30.74
C LEU A 312 -5.90 15.75 -30.97
N ALA A 313 -4.65 15.30 -30.87
CA ALA A 313 -3.49 16.17 -31.10
C ALA A 313 -3.45 16.72 -32.53
N GLU A 314 -3.71 15.88 -33.53
CA GLU A 314 -3.79 16.26 -34.93
C GLU A 314 -4.88 17.32 -35.16
N THR A 315 -6.09 17.07 -34.65
CA THR A 315 -7.21 18.04 -34.74
C THR A 315 -6.85 19.38 -34.08
N LEU A 316 -6.19 19.37 -32.92
CA LEU A 316 -5.75 20.59 -32.22
C LEU A 316 -4.69 21.38 -32.98
N ILE A 317 -3.86 20.70 -33.78
CA ILE A 317 -2.79 21.31 -34.58
C ILE A 317 -3.35 21.84 -35.91
N GLU A 318 -4.21 21.07 -36.57
CA GLU A 318 -4.81 21.43 -37.87
C GLU A 318 -5.82 22.58 -37.74
N ASP A 319 -6.74 22.50 -36.78
CA ASP A 319 -7.76 23.53 -36.55
C ASP A 319 -7.24 24.72 -35.72
N GLY A 320 -5.94 24.72 -35.37
CA GLY A 320 -5.33 25.71 -34.49
C GLY A 320 -5.35 27.15 -35.02
N GLN A 321 -5.68 27.37 -36.29
CA GLN A 321 -5.84 28.73 -36.84
C GLN A 321 -7.14 29.41 -36.39
N ASP A 322 -8.18 28.62 -36.07
CA ASP A 322 -9.51 29.11 -35.69
C ASP A 322 -9.81 28.91 -34.18
N VAL A 323 -8.82 28.49 -33.40
CA VAL A 323 -8.96 28.14 -31.97
C VAL A 323 -8.04 29.02 -31.12
N ASP A 324 -8.54 29.49 -29.97
CA ASP A 324 -7.75 30.26 -29.01
C ASP A 324 -6.53 29.46 -28.52
N GLN A 325 -5.36 30.10 -28.49
CA GLN A 325 -4.10 29.46 -28.09
C GLN A 325 -4.19 28.76 -26.72
N GLU A 326 -4.92 29.33 -25.76
CA GLU A 326 -5.14 28.71 -24.45
C GLU A 326 -5.95 27.42 -24.54
N GLN A 327 -6.97 27.36 -25.40
CA GLN A 327 -7.77 26.16 -25.62
C GLN A 327 -6.92 25.05 -26.25
N ILE A 328 -6.03 25.39 -27.18
CA ILE A 328 -5.07 24.44 -27.77
C ILE A 328 -4.14 23.86 -26.70
N VAL A 329 -3.55 24.72 -25.86
CA VAL A 329 -2.65 24.29 -24.78
C VAL A 329 -3.35 23.38 -23.78
N ARG A 330 -4.58 23.70 -23.37
CA ARG A 330 -5.38 22.83 -22.49
C ARG A 330 -5.73 21.50 -23.17
N GLY A 331 -6.07 21.50 -24.45
CA GLY A 331 -6.32 20.28 -25.23
C GLY A 331 -5.08 19.39 -25.32
N LEU A 332 -3.92 19.95 -25.64
CA LEU A 332 -2.65 19.21 -25.70
C LEU A 332 -2.22 18.69 -24.32
N SER A 333 -2.54 19.41 -23.25
CA SER A 333 -2.38 18.92 -21.89
C SER A 333 -3.21 17.65 -21.65
N ILE A 334 -4.47 17.62 -22.09
CA ILE A 334 -5.31 16.41 -21.99
C ILE A 334 -4.67 15.25 -22.77
N VAL A 335 -4.20 15.47 -24.00
CA VAL A 335 -3.48 14.46 -24.80
C VAL A 335 -2.31 13.88 -24.03
N ALA A 336 -1.44 14.74 -23.47
CA ALA A 336 -0.26 14.30 -22.74
C ALA A 336 -0.63 13.45 -21.51
N ASN A 337 -1.63 13.87 -20.72
CA ASN A 337 -2.07 13.13 -19.54
C ASN A 337 -2.68 11.76 -19.91
N ILE A 338 -3.42 11.69 -21.02
CA ILE A 338 -4.00 10.44 -21.52
C ILE A 338 -2.89 9.48 -21.99
N GLY A 339 -1.87 9.98 -22.69
CA GLY A 339 -0.69 9.18 -23.05
C GLY A 339 0.04 8.63 -21.82
N ILE A 340 0.20 9.43 -20.77
CA ILE A 340 0.80 8.98 -19.50
C ILE A 340 -0.04 7.88 -18.84
N ILE A 341 -1.38 7.94 -18.94
CA ILE A 341 -2.26 6.86 -18.46
C ILE A 341 -1.96 5.57 -19.22
N ALA A 342 -1.93 5.60 -20.57
CA ALA A 342 -1.64 4.42 -21.38
C ALA A 342 -0.26 3.82 -21.05
N ASP A 343 0.77 4.65 -20.93
CA ASP A 343 2.12 4.19 -20.57
C ASP A 343 2.21 3.63 -19.15
N SER A 344 1.38 4.13 -18.22
CA SER A 344 1.31 3.61 -16.86
C SER A 344 0.61 2.26 -16.81
N LEU A 345 -0.49 2.09 -17.55
CA LEU A 345 -1.22 0.83 -17.65
C LEU A 345 -0.39 -0.27 -18.32
N ASP A 346 0.37 0.06 -19.37
CA ASP A 346 1.31 -0.89 -20.01
C ASP A 346 2.61 -1.11 -19.23
N GLN A 347 2.77 -0.45 -18.08
CA GLN A 347 3.99 -0.48 -17.26
C GLN A 347 5.26 -0.06 -18.05
N ASN A 348 5.09 0.70 -19.13
CA ASN A 348 6.15 1.17 -20.01
C ASN A 348 6.63 2.59 -19.64
N SER A 349 5.94 3.25 -18.71
CA SER A 349 6.31 4.59 -18.26
C SER A 349 7.73 4.63 -17.68
N PRO A 350 8.63 5.50 -18.16
CA PRO A 350 9.97 5.66 -17.60
C PRO A 350 9.95 6.03 -16.11
N ALA A 351 8.87 6.69 -15.65
CA ALA A 351 8.68 7.03 -14.25
C ALA A 351 8.46 5.78 -13.37
N LEU A 352 7.95 4.69 -13.94
CA LEU A 352 7.82 3.40 -13.24
C LEU A 352 9.15 2.65 -13.17
N THR A 353 10.07 2.83 -14.13
CA THR A 353 11.32 2.05 -14.18
C THR A 353 12.52 2.76 -13.58
N ASP A 354 12.59 4.08 -13.70
CA ASP A 354 13.82 4.85 -13.45
C ASP A 354 13.74 5.81 -12.25
N VAL A 355 12.59 5.92 -11.59
CA VAL A 355 12.41 6.76 -10.40
C VAL A 355 12.37 5.90 -9.15
N ILE A 356 13.19 6.26 -8.16
CA ILE A 356 13.27 5.59 -6.86
C ILE A 356 12.04 6.00 -6.04
N THR A 357 11.31 5.04 -5.47
CA THR A 357 10.25 5.40 -4.54
C THR A 357 10.85 5.88 -3.21
N PRO A 358 10.29 6.91 -2.54
CA PRO A 358 10.91 7.56 -1.38
C PRO A 358 11.29 6.63 -0.22
N ASP A 359 10.67 5.45 -0.13
CA ASP A 359 10.87 4.46 0.93
C ASP A 359 11.84 3.32 0.55
N GLU A 360 12.45 3.37 -0.65
CA GLU A 360 13.45 2.40 -1.11
C GLU A 360 14.89 2.89 -0.89
N PRO A 361 15.80 2.02 -0.41
CA PRO A 361 17.23 2.34 -0.45
C PRO A 361 17.65 2.53 -1.91
N ALA A 362 18.47 3.55 -2.18
CA ALA A 362 18.82 4.04 -3.53
C ALA A 362 19.45 3.03 -4.52
N LYS A 363 19.58 1.75 -4.13
CA LYS A 363 20.20 0.65 -4.87
C LYS A 363 19.17 -0.24 -5.57
N ASP A 364 17.90 -0.16 -5.20
CA ASP A 364 16.81 -0.95 -5.77
C ASP A 364 15.99 -0.05 -6.69
N LYS A 365 16.25 -0.10 -7.99
CA LYS A 365 15.33 0.47 -8.99
C LYS A 365 14.00 -0.31 -8.93
N VAL A 366 12.89 0.40 -9.12
CA VAL A 366 11.51 -0.14 -9.13
C VAL A 366 11.36 -1.33 -10.10
N MET A 367 12.17 -1.37 -11.18
CA MET A 367 12.42 -2.59 -11.95
C MET A 367 13.92 -2.80 -12.16
N LYS A 368 14.48 -3.95 -11.77
CA LYS A 368 15.86 -4.31 -12.13
C LYS A 368 16.01 -4.56 -13.63
N ILE A 369 14.97 -5.09 -14.28
CA ILE A 369 14.88 -5.38 -15.73
C ILE A 369 13.38 -5.36 -16.11
N SER A 370 12.99 -4.63 -17.17
CA SER A 370 11.62 -4.65 -17.72
C SER A 370 11.21 -6.09 -18.13
N PRO A 371 9.95 -6.52 -17.92
CA PRO A 371 9.46 -7.87 -18.27
C PRO A 371 9.77 -8.27 -19.73
N LEU A 372 9.68 -7.31 -20.66
CA LEU A 372 10.04 -7.46 -22.08
C LEU A 372 11.53 -7.77 -22.31
N LYS A 373 12.41 -7.27 -21.45
CA LYS A 373 13.86 -7.58 -21.52
C LYS A 373 14.19 -8.95 -20.93
N GLN A 374 13.34 -9.48 -20.04
CA GLN A 374 13.47 -10.83 -19.48
C GLN A 374 13.08 -11.91 -20.51
N THR A 375 12.14 -11.61 -21.41
CA THR A 375 11.71 -12.51 -22.51
C THR A 375 12.61 -12.40 -23.76
N SER A 376 13.32 -11.29 -23.94
CA SER A 376 14.17 -11.00 -25.12
C SER A 376 15.29 -12.02 -25.44
N PRO A 377 16.07 -12.60 -24.48
CA PRO A 377 17.14 -13.54 -24.84
C PRO A 377 16.61 -14.89 -25.33
N ILE A 378 15.43 -15.31 -24.85
CA ILE A 378 14.72 -16.51 -25.34
C ILE A 378 14.13 -16.23 -26.72
N TRP A 379 13.53 -15.04 -26.89
CA TRP A 379 12.91 -14.60 -28.13
C TRP A 379 13.91 -14.45 -29.29
N ASN A 380 15.10 -13.88 -29.04
CA ASN A 380 16.16 -13.78 -30.05
C ASN A 380 16.75 -15.16 -30.45
N ARG A 381 16.71 -16.15 -29.54
CA ARG A 381 17.11 -17.54 -29.84
C ARG A 381 16.07 -18.23 -30.74
N ILE A 382 14.79 -18.03 -30.47
CA ILE A 382 13.68 -18.58 -31.28
C ILE A 382 13.63 -17.93 -32.66
N LYS A 383 13.83 -16.61 -32.75
CA LYS A 383 13.90 -15.85 -34.01
C LYS A 383 15.06 -16.32 -34.90
N LYS A 384 16.19 -16.73 -34.30
CA LYS A 384 17.33 -17.32 -35.02
C LYS A 384 17.06 -18.72 -35.56
N VAL A 385 16.18 -19.48 -34.91
CA VAL A 385 15.78 -20.82 -35.35
C VAL A 385 14.75 -20.74 -36.48
N PHE A 386 13.80 -19.81 -36.39
CA PHE A 386 12.77 -19.61 -37.45
C PHE A 386 13.35 -19.04 -38.75
N ARG A 387 14.32 -18.11 -38.67
CA ARG A 387 14.99 -17.53 -39.85
C ARG A 387 15.94 -18.50 -40.59
N LYS A 388 16.03 -19.75 -40.13
CA LYS A 388 16.83 -20.81 -40.76
C LYS A 388 15.96 -21.84 -41.51
N TYR A 389 14.63 -21.73 -41.39
CA TYR A 389 13.66 -22.66 -41.99
C TYR A 389 12.53 -21.96 -42.78
N PHE A 390 12.49 -20.62 -42.76
CA PHE A 390 11.84 -19.73 -43.73
C PHE A 390 12.86 -18.65 -44.11
#